data_AF-A0A652K8H0-F1
#
_entry.id   AF-A0A652K8H0-F1
#
_cell.length_a   1.000
_cell.length_b   1.000
_cell.length_c   1.000
_cell.angle_alpha   90.00
_cell.angle_beta   90.00
_cell.angle_gamma   90.00
#
_symmetry.space_group_name_H-M   'P 1'
#
loop_
_entity.id
_entity.type
_entity.pdbx_description
1 polymer ?
#
loop_
_entity_poly.entity_id
_entity_poly.type
_entity_poly.pdbx_seq_one_letter_code
_entity_poly.pdbx_strand_id
1 'polypeptide(L)'
;MFGISEIAILLIVVILLLGARKLPELARSAGKAARILKSEKRAMKDDGASREPRAVYEVTTPPAGAQAPPAHPGTPGSPEGGPAGH
;
A
#
# COMPACT_ATOMS: atom_id res chain seq x y z
N MET A 1 -7.55 -19.07 -36.56
CA MET A 1 -8.25 -19.15 -35.25
C MET A 1 -7.29 -19.42 -34.08
N PHE A 2 -5.97 -19.39 -34.28
CA PHE A 2 -4.97 -19.50 -33.21
C PHE A 2 -4.35 -18.13 -32.97
N GLY A 3 -4.38 -17.64 -31.75
CA GLY A 3 -3.88 -16.32 -31.40
C GLY A 3 -4.16 -16.09 -29.93
N ILE A 4 -5.40 -15.74 -29.59
CA ILE A 4 -5.78 -15.52 -28.20
C ILE A 4 -5.84 -16.84 -27.41
N SER A 5 -6.39 -17.91 -27.99
CA SER A 5 -6.49 -19.22 -27.32
C SER A 5 -5.12 -19.83 -27.01
N GLU A 6 -4.16 -19.72 -27.93
CA GLU A 6 -2.80 -20.24 -27.73
C GLU A 6 -2.06 -19.49 -26.63
N ILE A 7 -2.16 -18.15 -26.66
CA ILE A 7 -1.58 -17.27 -25.64
C ILE A 7 -2.22 -17.56 -24.27
N ALA A 8 -3.54 -17.78 -24.21
CA ALA A 8 -4.24 -18.09 -22.98
C ALA A 8 -3.72 -19.41 -22.36
N ILE A 9 -3.53 -20.45 -23.17
CA ILE A 9 -2.98 -21.73 -22.70
C ILE A 9 -1.56 -21.56 -22.16
N LEU A 10 -0.69 -20.85 -22.88
CA LEU A 10 0.68 -20.57 -22.42
C LEU A 10 0.70 -19.76 -21.12
N LEU A 11 -0.18 -18.75 -21.01
CA LEU A 11 -0.33 -17.97 -19.79
C LEU A 11 -0.67 -18.87 -18.62
N ILE A 12 -1.68 -19.75 -18.76
CA ILE A 12 -2.11 -20.70 -17.72
C ILE A 12 -0.94 -21.57 -17.27
N VAL A 13 -0.15 -22.13 -18.20
CA VAL A 13 1.03 -22.94 -17.86
C VAL A 13 2.04 -22.13 -17.04
N VAL A 14 2.32 -20.88 -17.45
CA VAL A 14 3.23 -19.99 -16.71
C VAL A 14 2.67 -19.66 -15.31
N ILE A 15 1.35 -19.45 -15.18
CA ILE A 15 0.70 -19.25 -13.86
C ILE A 15 0.88 -20.47 -12.96
N LEU A 16 0.75 -21.68 -13.51
CA LEU A 16 0.91 -22.91 -12.74
C LEU A 16 2.36 -23.10 -12.27
N LEU A 17 3.35 -22.81 -13.12
CA LEU A 17 4.77 -22.90 -12.77
C LEU A 17 5.20 -21.82 -11.76
N LEU A 18 4.73 -20.59 -11.95
CA LEU A 18 5.03 -19.49 -11.03
C LEU A 18 4.19 -19.56 -9.76
N GLY A 19 3.01 -20.16 -9.81
CA GLY A 19 2.04 -20.19 -8.72
C GLY A 19 1.17 -18.92 -8.66
N ALA A 20 -0.13 -19.13 -8.38
CA ALA A 20 -1.15 -18.06 -8.36
C ALA A 20 -0.85 -16.90 -7.38
N ARG A 21 0.02 -17.10 -6.39
CA ARG A 21 0.42 -16.08 -5.42
C ARG A 21 1.60 -15.21 -5.88
N LYS A 22 2.49 -15.73 -6.72
CA LYS A 22 3.69 -15.00 -7.18
C LYS A 22 3.38 -14.03 -8.32
N LEU A 23 2.41 -14.33 -9.18
CA LEU A 23 1.97 -13.39 -10.22
C LEU A 23 1.45 -12.04 -9.70
N PRO A 24 0.50 -11.99 -8.74
CA PRO A 24 0.02 -10.72 -8.21
C PRO A 24 1.11 -9.97 -7.44
N GLU A 25 2.04 -10.68 -6.81
CA GLU A 25 3.18 -10.09 -6.13
C GLU A 25 4.17 -9.43 -7.11
N LEU A 26 4.49 -10.11 -8.21
CA LEU A 26 5.30 -9.58 -9.31
C LEU A 26 4.61 -8.39 -9.98
N ALA A 27 3.31 -8.48 -10.25
CA ALA A 27 2.55 -7.37 -10.83
C ALA A 27 2.49 -6.15 -9.88
N ARG A 28 2.33 -6.36 -8.57
CA ARG A 28 2.31 -5.28 -7.57
C ARG A 28 3.68 -4.60 -7.44
N SER A 29 4.76 -5.38 -7.39
CA SER A 29 6.13 -4.83 -7.29
C SER A 29 6.56 -4.12 -8.58
N ALA A 30 6.30 -4.73 -9.75
CA ALA A 30 6.53 -4.11 -11.05
C ALA A 30 5.67 -2.85 -11.25
N GLY A 31 4.43 -2.84 -10.77
CA GLY A 31 3.54 -1.69 -10.82
C GLY A 31 4.07 -0.48 -10.03
N LYS A 32 4.68 -0.71 -8.86
CA LYS A 32 5.34 0.35 -8.08
C LYS A 32 6.52 0.95 -8.86
N ALA A 33 7.40 0.11 -9.41
CA ALA A 33 8.54 0.56 -10.22
C ALA A 33 8.08 1.30 -11.50
N ALA A 34 7.06 0.77 -12.18
CA ALA A 34 6.49 1.38 -13.37
C ALA A 34 5.84 2.74 -13.08
N ARG A 35 5.24 2.94 -11.89
CA ARG A 35 4.66 4.23 -11.48
C ARG A 35 5.73 5.28 -11.30
N ILE A 36 6.84 4.95 -10.63
CA ILE A 36 8.00 5.84 -10.44
C ILE A 36 8.59 6.22 -11.80
N LEU A 37 8.87 5.20 -12.63
CA LEU A 37 9.40 5.44 -13.97
C LEU A 37 8.42 6.23 -14.85
N LYS A 38 7.10 6.05 -14.68
CA LYS A 38 6.09 6.83 -15.41
C LYS A 38 6.03 8.28 -14.94
N SER A 39 6.20 8.57 -13.65
CA SER A 39 6.28 9.95 -13.14
C SER A 39 7.55 10.64 -13.59
N GLU A 40 8.69 9.97 -13.57
CA GLU A 40 9.97 10.54 -14.05
C GLU A 40 9.95 10.78 -15.56
N LYS A 41 9.48 9.80 -16.35
CA LYS A 41 9.29 9.96 -17.80
C LYS A 41 8.25 11.02 -18.15
N ARG A 42 7.27 11.28 -17.26
CA ARG A 42 6.30 12.37 -17.44
C ARG A 42 6.94 13.71 -17.14
N ALA A 43 7.71 13.85 -16.06
CA ALA A 43 8.43 15.10 -15.78
C ALA A 43 9.34 15.49 -16.96
N MET A 44 10.07 14.53 -17.53
CA MET A 44 10.88 14.77 -18.73
C MET A 44 10.07 15.17 -19.97
N LYS A 45 8.77 14.84 -20.04
CA LYS A 45 7.86 15.25 -21.12
C LYS A 45 7.11 16.55 -20.80
N ASP A 46 6.79 16.79 -19.53
CA ASP A 46 6.05 17.95 -19.01
C ASP A 46 6.97 19.13 -18.66
N ASP A 47 8.29 18.99 -18.69
CA ASP A 47 9.24 20.12 -18.63
C ASP A 47 9.09 21.09 -19.84
N GLY A 48 8.17 20.81 -20.78
CA GLY A 48 7.66 21.76 -21.77
C GLY A 48 6.33 22.46 -21.42
N ALA A 49 5.63 22.06 -20.35
CA ALA A 49 4.37 22.66 -19.88
C ALA A 49 4.12 22.38 -18.39
N SER A 50 4.37 23.38 -17.54
CA SER A 50 4.07 23.48 -16.10
C SER A 50 2.99 22.55 -15.53
N ARG A 51 3.28 21.82 -14.42
CA ARG A 51 2.48 21.81 -13.16
C ARG A 51 3.07 20.94 -12.04
N GLU A 52 3.02 21.48 -10.83
CA GLU A 52 3.37 20.93 -9.51
C GLU A 52 2.73 19.56 -9.15
N PRO A 53 3.49 18.57 -8.63
CA PRO A 53 2.93 17.33 -8.13
C PRO A 53 2.50 17.44 -6.66
N ARG A 54 1.19 17.44 -6.42
CA ARG A 54 0.62 17.16 -5.08
C ARG A 54 1.01 15.73 -4.68
N ALA A 55 1.89 15.60 -3.69
CA ALA A 55 2.19 14.34 -3.03
C ALA A 55 0.94 13.86 -2.26
N VAL A 56 0.19 12.94 -2.87
CA VAL A 56 -0.84 12.16 -2.17
C VAL A 56 -0.10 11.07 -1.41
N TYR A 57 0.14 11.32 -0.12
CA TYR A 57 0.48 10.30 0.85
C TYR A 57 -0.76 9.41 1.05
N GLU A 58 -0.85 8.36 0.24
CA GLU A 58 -1.81 7.30 0.50
C GLU A 58 -1.31 6.51 1.71
N VAL A 59 -1.85 6.83 2.88
CA VAL A 59 -1.79 5.95 4.05
C VAL A 59 -2.59 4.71 3.69
N THR A 60 -1.91 3.69 3.16
CA THR A 60 -2.48 2.34 3.08
C THR A 60 -2.58 1.80 4.51
N THR A 61 -3.71 2.05 5.16
CA THR A 61 -4.14 1.26 6.32
C THR A 61 -4.24 -0.20 5.88
N PRO A 62 -3.52 -1.16 6.49
CA PRO A 62 -3.73 -2.58 6.24
C PRO A 62 -5.19 -2.94 6.51
N PRO A 63 -5.81 -3.84 5.72
CA PRO A 63 -7.20 -4.22 5.94
C PRO A 63 -7.33 -4.82 7.34
N ALA A 64 -8.31 -4.30 8.08
CA ALA A 64 -8.62 -4.67 9.44
C ALA A 64 -8.71 -6.20 9.58
N GLY A 65 -7.68 -6.77 10.22
CA GLY A 65 -7.61 -8.15 10.63
C GLY A 65 -6.81 -8.21 11.93
N ALA A 66 -7.53 -8.29 13.04
CA ALA A 66 -7.05 -8.62 14.39
C ALA A 66 -6.00 -7.66 15.02
N GLN A 67 -6.44 -6.49 15.48
CA GLN A 67 -5.83 -5.86 16.67
C GLN A 67 -6.94 -5.41 17.62
N ALA A 68 -7.20 -6.25 18.62
CA ALA A 68 -7.86 -5.83 19.85
C ALA A 68 -6.98 -4.77 20.55
N PRO A 69 -7.55 -3.72 21.15
CA PRO A 69 -6.78 -2.70 21.86
C PRO A 69 -5.92 -3.32 22.98
N PRO A 70 -4.61 -3.06 23.05
CA PRO A 70 -3.81 -3.39 24.23
C PRO A 70 -4.30 -2.55 25.42
N ALA A 71 -4.39 -3.21 26.57
CA ALA A 71 -4.83 -2.66 27.84
C ALA A 71 -4.06 -1.39 28.26
N HIS A 72 -4.83 -0.50 28.90
CA HIS A 72 -4.47 0.71 29.61
C HIS A 72 -3.21 0.57 30.50
N PRO A 73 -2.24 1.51 30.44
CA PRO A 73 -1.37 1.82 31.56
C PRO A 73 -2.02 2.95 32.39
N GLY A 74 -2.22 2.67 33.68
CA GLY A 74 -2.88 3.57 34.63
C GLY A 74 -2.20 4.94 34.76
N THR A 75 -3.03 5.96 34.88
CA THR A 75 -2.65 7.30 35.34
C THR A 75 -2.08 7.20 36.77
N PRO A 76 -0.83 7.62 37.02
CA PRO A 76 -0.30 7.76 38.37
C PRO A 76 -1.13 8.80 39.15
N GLY A 77 -1.48 8.46 40.38
CA GLY A 77 -2.45 9.18 41.20
C GLY A 77 -2.16 10.67 41.39
N SER A 78 -3.21 11.47 41.16
CA SER A 78 -3.37 12.77 41.80
C SER A 78 -3.75 12.53 43.26
N PRO A 79 -3.00 12.99 44.26
CA PRO A 79 -3.51 13.06 45.62
C PRO A 79 -4.63 14.12 45.66
N GLU A 80 -5.85 13.59 45.69
CA GLU A 80 -7.07 14.22 46.11
C GLU A 80 -6.84 15.06 47.38
N GLY A 81 -7.14 16.36 47.29
CA GLY A 81 -7.02 17.31 48.39
C GLY A 81 -7.92 16.92 49.57
N GLY A 82 -7.32 16.77 50.74
CA GLY A 82 -8.01 16.40 51.97
C GLY A 82 -8.98 17.48 52.48
N PRO A 83 -10.10 17.09 53.12
CA PRO A 83 -11.06 18.02 53.71
C PRO A 83 -10.67 18.50 55.12
N ALA A 84 -10.96 19.79 55.36
CA ALA A 84 -11.36 20.44 56.63
C ALA A 84 -10.41 20.44 57.85
N GLY A 85 -10.05 21.65 58.29
CA GLY A 85 -9.53 21.94 59.64
C GLY A 85 -9.73 23.41 60.00
N HIS A 86 -10.82 23.72 60.70
CA HIS A 86 -11.06 24.91 61.51
C HIS A 86 -11.65 24.45 62.84
#